data_AF-A0AB36TBA6-F1
#
_entry.id   AF-A0AB36TBA6-F1
#
_cell.length_a   1.000
_cell.length_b   1.000
_cell.length_c   1.000
_cell.angle_alpha   90.00
_cell.angle_beta   90.00
_cell.angle_gamma   90.00
#
_symmetry.space_group_name_H-M   'P 1'
#
loop_
_entity.id
_entity.type
_entity.pdbx_description
1 polymer ?
#
loop_
_entity_poly.entity_id
_entity_poly.type
_entity_poly.pdbx_seq_one_letter_code
_entity_poly.pdbx_strand_id
1 'polypeptide(L)'
;MRKLLTVIGLTFLMLAGCSNGNFEKAMDEGKTALTNKEYKTALSSFERALDEKKDDSDVKVLVEQTKAMIEAVKLKEETKVEESIKSFEKVESVKNGSNTLLKQAKEERTALLAILEQKKKYSEQLTKSEEFISKKNYTEAKEILDKLVSETKGNKNFEEYNKKAVGLVTKIGEEEKTAKSETAAPKAQKTDAGTSQKVEPEKNQKVATEKNQKVEAEKNQKVATEKNQKTDPENNQEVETGKNQDAFTFEKAKEYIKNEYKEEYDYTLENTQVENGKKYYQIRVRTTYKIEGAAGSGFTGVFKVFEDGTIVEVH
;
A
#
# COMPACT_ATOMS: atom_id res chain seq x y z
N MET A 1 -77.81 -3.23 -23.56
CA MET A 1 -78.32 -2.54 -22.35
C MET A 1 -77.98 -3.37 -21.11
N ARG A 2 -77.93 -2.76 -19.91
CA ARG A 2 -78.16 -3.29 -18.54
C ARG A 2 -77.79 -4.77 -18.22
N LYS A 3 -77.29 -5.17 -17.03
CA LYS A 3 -76.63 -4.60 -15.84
C LYS A 3 -76.73 -5.71 -14.74
N LEU A 4 -75.87 -5.66 -13.72
CA LEU A 4 -75.95 -6.34 -12.39
C LEU A 4 -75.59 -7.85 -12.24
N LEU A 5 -74.53 -8.08 -11.45
CA LEU A 5 -74.45 -8.87 -10.19
C LEU A 5 -75.20 -10.22 -10.09
N THR A 6 -74.55 -11.30 -9.64
CA THR A 6 -74.39 -11.55 -8.18
C THR A 6 -73.36 -12.64 -7.79
N VAL A 7 -72.86 -12.53 -6.56
CA VAL A 7 -72.35 -13.58 -5.63
C VAL A 7 -71.36 -14.65 -6.14
N ILE A 8 -70.08 -14.43 -5.79
CA ILE A 8 -69.18 -15.45 -5.19
C ILE A 8 -68.48 -14.72 -4.01
N GLY A 9 -68.22 -15.31 -2.84
CA GLY A 9 -68.49 -16.69 -2.42
C GLY A 9 -67.47 -17.19 -1.40
N LEU A 10 -67.42 -16.55 -0.23
CA LEU A 10 -66.77 -17.01 1.01
C LEU A 10 -65.38 -17.69 0.88
N THR A 11 -64.32 -16.92 0.63
CA THR A 11 -62.98 -17.24 1.14
C THR A 11 -62.59 -16.27 2.25
N PHE A 12 -63.10 -16.53 3.46
CA PHE A 12 -62.43 -16.07 4.67
C PHE A 12 -61.08 -16.82 4.74
N LEU A 13 -60.03 -16.21 4.18
CA LEU A 13 -58.69 -16.54 4.66
C LEU A 13 -58.68 -16.17 6.14
N MET A 14 -58.56 -17.18 6.99
CA MET A 14 -58.06 -17.00 8.34
C MET A 14 -56.66 -16.41 8.20
N LEU A 15 -56.57 -15.07 8.23
CA LEU A 15 -55.32 -14.38 8.50
C LEU A 15 -54.94 -14.72 9.93
N ALA A 16 -54.32 -15.88 10.10
CA ALA A 16 -53.66 -16.28 11.33
C ALA A 16 -52.67 -15.16 11.67
N GLY A 17 -53.03 -14.36 12.68
CA GLY A 17 -52.28 -13.18 13.04
C GLY A 17 -50.92 -13.59 13.57
N CYS A 18 -49.91 -13.64 12.70
CA CYS A 18 -48.51 -13.59 13.08
C CYS A 18 -48.26 -12.24 13.74
N SER A 19 -48.62 -12.14 15.02
CA SER A 19 -48.23 -11.08 15.93
C SER A 19 -46.74 -11.25 16.24
N ASN A 20 -45.90 -11.17 15.20
CA ASN A 20 -44.45 -11.07 15.33
C ASN A 20 -44.18 -9.92 16.31
N GLY A 21 -43.47 -10.23 17.40
CA GLY A 21 -43.12 -9.22 18.38
C GLY A 21 -42.23 -8.15 17.76
N ASN A 22 -42.02 -7.06 18.51
CA ASN A 22 -41.11 -6.01 18.10
C ASN A 22 -39.71 -6.56 17.74
N PHE A 23 -39.26 -7.60 18.44
CA PHE A 23 -38.05 -8.38 18.18
C PHE A 23 -38.09 -9.10 16.82
N GLU A 24 -39.09 -9.94 16.57
CA GLU A 24 -39.13 -10.75 15.34
C GLU A 24 -39.23 -9.84 14.11
N LYS A 25 -40.02 -8.76 14.21
CA LYS A 25 -40.08 -7.69 13.21
C LYS A 25 -38.71 -7.00 13.00
N ALA A 26 -37.99 -6.68 14.09
CA ALA A 26 -36.65 -6.08 14.00
C ALA A 26 -35.62 -7.00 13.33
N MET A 27 -35.68 -8.29 13.64
CA MET A 27 -34.83 -9.30 13.04
C MET A 27 -35.08 -9.46 11.54
N ASP A 28 -36.33 -9.42 11.11
CA ASP A 28 -36.68 -9.56 9.69
C ASP A 28 -36.38 -8.28 8.88
N GLU A 29 -36.58 -7.09 9.46
CA GLU A 29 -36.07 -5.83 8.91
C GLU A 29 -34.55 -5.86 8.73
N GLY A 30 -33.80 -6.31 9.75
CA GLY A 30 -32.34 -6.40 9.71
C GLY A 30 -31.83 -7.36 8.63
N LYS A 31 -32.41 -8.57 8.53
CA LYS A 31 -32.09 -9.54 7.46
C LYS A 31 -32.41 -9.00 6.06
N THR A 32 -33.50 -8.24 5.93
CA THR A 32 -33.89 -7.61 4.66
C THR A 32 -32.87 -6.54 4.26
N ALA A 33 -32.51 -5.66 5.19
CA ALA A 33 -31.48 -4.64 4.97
C ALA A 33 -30.10 -5.25 4.63
N LEU A 34 -29.69 -6.35 5.27
CA LEU A 34 -28.48 -7.09 4.88
C LEU A 34 -28.54 -7.59 3.43
N THR A 35 -29.70 -8.09 2.99
CA THR A 35 -29.91 -8.56 1.62
C THR A 35 -29.77 -7.41 0.61
N ASN A 36 -30.25 -6.21 0.97
CA ASN A 36 -30.09 -4.98 0.18
C ASN A 36 -28.69 -4.34 0.27
N LYS A 37 -27.74 -4.90 1.04
CA LYS A 37 -26.45 -4.29 1.42
C LYS A 37 -26.56 -2.97 2.20
N GLU A 38 -27.70 -2.71 2.83
CA GLU A 38 -27.97 -1.53 3.67
C GLU A 38 -27.43 -1.72 5.10
N TYR A 39 -26.11 -1.94 5.24
CA TYR A 39 -25.52 -2.39 6.52
C TYR A 39 -25.82 -1.49 7.72
N LYS A 40 -25.96 -0.17 7.53
CA LYS A 40 -26.35 0.78 8.59
C LYS A 40 -27.80 0.58 9.04
N THR A 41 -28.74 0.43 8.10
CA THR A 41 -30.15 0.09 8.39
C THR A 41 -30.27 -1.26 9.09
N ALA A 42 -29.49 -2.24 8.63
CA ALA A 42 -29.44 -3.57 9.23
C ALA A 42 -28.96 -3.52 10.68
N LEU A 43 -27.88 -2.78 10.95
CA LEU A 43 -27.34 -2.62 12.29
C LEU A 43 -28.38 -2.01 13.24
N SER A 44 -29.02 -0.89 12.86
CA SER A 44 -30.04 -0.25 13.71
C SER A 44 -31.26 -1.16 13.95
N SER A 45 -31.60 -2.04 13.00
CA SER A 45 -32.65 -3.05 13.18
C SER A 45 -32.21 -4.17 14.15
N PHE A 46 -30.96 -4.64 14.07
CA PHE A 46 -30.45 -5.63 15.04
C PHE A 46 -30.23 -5.02 16.44
N GLU A 47 -29.82 -3.77 16.56
CA GLU A 47 -29.74 -3.07 17.85
C GLU A 47 -31.15 -2.89 18.47
N ARG A 48 -32.17 -2.59 17.65
CA ARG A 48 -33.57 -2.60 18.10
C ARG A 48 -34.08 -3.99 18.52
N ALA A 49 -33.61 -5.07 17.88
CA ALA A 49 -33.89 -6.43 18.34
C ALA A 49 -33.22 -6.72 19.68
N LEU A 50 -31.97 -6.28 19.85
CA LEU A 50 -31.21 -6.45 21.09
C LEU A 50 -31.85 -5.66 22.25
N ASP A 51 -32.44 -4.50 21.99
CA ASP A 51 -33.16 -3.75 23.02
C ASP A 51 -34.38 -4.51 23.58
N GLU A 52 -35.10 -5.26 22.74
CA GLU A 52 -36.23 -6.10 23.14
C GLU A 52 -35.79 -7.39 23.86
N LYS A 53 -34.62 -7.96 23.50
CA LYS A 53 -34.04 -9.15 24.17
C LYS A 53 -32.55 -8.95 24.46
N LYS A 54 -32.25 -8.19 25.51
CA LYS A 54 -30.89 -7.70 25.87
C LYS A 54 -29.83 -8.78 26.07
N ASP A 55 -30.22 -10.02 26.31
CA ASP A 55 -29.30 -11.15 26.49
C ASP A 55 -29.34 -12.22 25.39
N ASP A 56 -29.99 -11.92 24.27
CA ASP A 56 -29.94 -12.77 23.07
C ASP A 56 -28.52 -12.79 22.47
N SER A 57 -27.88 -13.97 22.52
CA SER A 57 -26.52 -14.18 22.01
C SER A 57 -26.42 -13.97 20.50
N ASP A 58 -27.44 -14.37 19.78
CA ASP A 58 -27.40 -14.47 18.32
C ASP A 58 -27.58 -13.07 17.72
N VAL A 59 -28.40 -12.22 18.37
CA VAL A 59 -28.47 -10.79 18.03
C VAL A 59 -27.18 -10.05 18.37
N LYS A 60 -26.53 -10.34 19.52
CA LYS A 60 -25.21 -9.75 19.84
C LYS A 60 -24.18 -10.06 18.74
N VAL A 61 -24.12 -11.32 18.30
CA VAL A 61 -23.26 -11.77 17.18
C VAL A 61 -23.59 -11.06 15.87
N LEU A 62 -24.88 -10.87 15.53
CA LEU A 62 -25.29 -10.13 14.32
C LEU A 62 -24.93 -8.65 14.37
N VAL A 63 -25.05 -8.00 15.53
CA VAL A 63 -24.65 -6.60 15.76
C VAL A 63 -23.13 -6.44 15.56
N GLU A 64 -22.33 -7.33 16.16
CA GLU A 64 -20.86 -7.32 16.02
C GLU A 64 -20.41 -7.56 14.56
N GLN A 65 -20.97 -8.57 13.89
CA GLN A 65 -20.63 -8.88 12.50
C GLN A 65 -21.02 -7.74 11.55
N THR A 66 -22.18 -7.10 11.78
CA THR A 66 -22.63 -5.97 10.96
C THR A 66 -21.74 -4.74 11.17
N LYS A 67 -21.27 -4.49 12.41
CA LYS A 67 -20.29 -3.44 12.71
C LYS A 67 -18.96 -3.66 11.98
N ALA A 68 -18.43 -4.89 11.99
CA ALA A 68 -17.23 -5.25 11.22
C ALA A 68 -17.44 -5.07 9.69
N MET A 69 -18.63 -5.35 9.16
CA MET A 69 -18.94 -5.13 7.74
C MET A 69 -18.95 -3.64 7.37
N ILE A 70 -19.52 -2.79 8.22
CA ILE A 70 -19.52 -1.33 8.03
C ILE A 70 -18.07 -0.79 8.06
N GLU A 71 -17.24 -1.29 8.98
CA GLU A 71 -15.81 -0.97 9.07
C GLU A 71 -15.05 -1.37 7.79
N ALA A 72 -15.22 -2.61 7.32
CA ALA A 72 -14.58 -3.10 6.10
C ALA A 72 -14.98 -2.31 4.84
N VAL A 73 -16.27 -2.00 4.69
CA VAL A 73 -16.79 -1.19 3.57
C VAL A 73 -16.29 0.25 3.63
N LYS A 74 -16.23 0.87 4.83
CA LYS A 74 -15.64 2.20 5.00
C LYS A 74 -14.16 2.23 4.56
N LEU A 75 -13.37 1.25 4.97
CA LEU A 75 -11.95 1.15 4.58
C LEU A 75 -11.81 0.98 3.04
N LYS A 76 -12.73 0.24 2.41
CA LYS A 76 -12.82 0.11 0.95
C LYS A 76 -13.09 1.45 0.26
N GLU A 77 -14.00 2.25 0.80
CA GLU A 77 -14.33 3.60 0.30
C GLU A 77 -13.16 4.59 0.50
N GLU A 78 -12.39 4.44 1.58
CA GLU A 78 -11.14 5.15 1.86
C GLU A 78 -9.93 4.64 1.05
N THR A 79 -10.11 3.68 0.12
CA THR A 79 -9.07 3.01 -0.69
C THR A 79 -7.96 2.28 0.10
N LYS A 80 -8.21 2.02 1.38
CA LYS A 80 -7.37 1.22 2.29
C LYS A 80 -7.62 -0.26 2.05
N VAL A 81 -7.12 -0.74 0.90
CA VAL A 81 -7.39 -2.10 0.37
C VAL A 81 -6.93 -3.17 1.37
N GLU A 82 -5.74 -3.00 1.93
CA GLU A 82 -5.06 -3.94 2.80
C GLU A 82 -5.76 -4.06 4.18
N GLU A 83 -6.18 -2.95 4.78
CA GLU A 83 -6.96 -2.94 6.03
C GLU A 83 -8.43 -3.35 5.82
N SER A 84 -8.99 -3.05 4.65
CA SER A 84 -10.34 -3.48 4.26
C SER A 84 -10.42 -5.00 4.14
N ILE A 85 -9.41 -5.64 3.54
CA ILE A 85 -9.28 -7.12 3.49
C ILE A 85 -9.30 -7.72 4.90
N LYS A 86 -8.44 -7.23 5.81
CA LYS A 86 -8.37 -7.70 7.21
C LYS A 86 -9.71 -7.51 7.95
N SER A 87 -10.45 -6.45 7.64
CA SER A 87 -11.78 -6.22 8.21
C SER A 87 -12.87 -7.11 7.60
N PHE A 88 -12.78 -7.49 6.32
CA PHE A 88 -13.66 -8.51 5.75
C PHE A 88 -13.34 -9.91 6.32
N GLU A 89 -12.07 -10.24 6.56
CA GLU A 89 -11.67 -11.48 7.24
C GLU A 89 -12.25 -11.58 8.65
N LYS A 90 -12.25 -10.46 9.40
CA LYS A 90 -12.96 -10.33 10.68
C LYS A 90 -14.44 -10.67 10.54
N VAL A 91 -15.15 -10.14 9.54
CA VAL A 91 -16.57 -10.49 9.25
C VAL A 91 -16.76 -11.98 8.97
N GLU A 92 -15.85 -12.61 8.22
CA GLU A 92 -15.91 -14.03 7.89
C GLU A 92 -15.59 -14.96 9.07
N SER A 93 -14.79 -14.49 10.03
CA SER A 93 -14.39 -15.25 11.21
C SER A 93 -15.49 -15.38 12.28
N VAL A 94 -16.55 -14.58 12.19
CA VAL A 94 -17.66 -14.57 13.16
C VAL A 94 -18.48 -15.87 13.05
N LYS A 95 -18.30 -16.73 14.06
CA LYS A 95 -19.05 -17.99 14.21
C LYS A 95 -20.53 -17.70 14.51
N ASN A 96 -21.41 -18.53 13.97
CA ASN A 96 -22.88 -18.43 14.12
C ASN A 96 -23.50 -17.10 13.62
N GLY A 97 -22.75 -16.30 12.85
CA GLY A 97 -23.26 -15.07 12.26
C GLY A 97 -24.14 -15.26 11.01
N SER A 98 -24.45 -14.15 10.36
CA SER A 98 -25.22 -14.12 9.12
C SER A 98 -24.44 -14.71 7.95
N ASN A 99 -24.99 -15.76 7.35
CA ASN A 99 -24.50 -16.33 6.08
C ASN A 99 -24.52 -15.30 4.93
N THR A 100 -25.42 -14.30 4.98
CA THR A 100 -25.47 -13.20 4.00
C THR A 100 -24.23 -12.31 4.11
N LEU A 101 -23.85 -11.92 5.32
CA LEU A 101 -22.61 -11.15 5.57
C LEU A 101 -21.37 -11.96 5.23
N LEU A 102 -21.32 -13.24 5.63
CA LEU A 102 -20.22 -14.17 5.29
C LEU A 102 -20.00 -14.28 3.78
N LYS A 103 -21.08 -14.34 2.98
CA LYS A 103 -21.00 -14.37 1.52
C LYS A 103 -20.54 -13.02 0.94
N GLN A 104 -21.15 -11.92 1.38
CA GLN A 104 -20.85 -10.58 0.87
C GLN A 104 -19.40 -10.16 1.19
N ALA A 105 -18.88 -10.48 2.38
CA ALA A 105 -17.49 -10.25 2.74
C ALA A 105 -16.52 -11.04 1.84
N LYS A 106 -16.82 -12.31 1.54
CA LYS A 106 -16.01 -13.14 0.63
C LYS A 106 -15.94 -12.56 -0.78
N GLU A 107 -17.07 -12.09 -1.31
CA GLU A 107 -17.14 -11.44 -2.63
C GLU A 107 -16.27 -10.16 -2.67
N GLU A 108 -16.41 -9.29 -1.67
CA GLU A 108 -15.69 -8.02 -1.58
C GLU A 108 -14.19 -8.20 -1.33
N ARG A 109 -13.78 -9.10 -0.42
CA ARG A 109 -12.37 -9.45 -0.19
C ARG A 109 -11.72 -10.02 -1.45
N THR A 110 -12.43 -10.88 -2.19
CA THR A 110 -11.90 -11.46 -3.44
C THR A 110 -11.64 -10.37 -4.49
N ALA A 111 -12.52 -9.38 -4.61
CA ALA A 111 -12.31 -8.23 -5.48
C ALA A 111 -11.10 -7.36 -5.04
N LEU A 112 -10.89 -7.22 -3.73
CA LEU A 112 -9.75 -6.46 -3.17
C LEU A 112 -8.41 -7.18 -3.32
N LEU A 113 -8.37 -8.51 -3.19
CA LEU A 113 -7.18 -9.31 -3.49
C LEU A 113 -6.74 -9.17 -4.96
N ALA A 114 -7.70 -9.09 -5.89
CA ALA A 114 -7.41 -8.81 -7.30
C ALA A 114 -6.87 -7.38 -7.54
N ILE A 115 -7.26 -6.41 -6.71
CA ILE A 115 -6.68 -5.05 -6.73
C ILE A 115 -5.24 -5.08 -6.19
N LEU A 116 -4.96 -5.86 -5.14
CA LEU A 116 -3.64 -6.03 -4.55
C LEU A 116 -2.63 -6.65 -5.55
N GLU A 117 -2.99 -7.73 -6.22
CA GLU A 117 -2.10 -8.36 -7.23
C GLU A 117 -1.84 -7.41 -8.42
N GLN A 118 -2.82 -6.58 -8.79
CA GLN A 118 -2.63 -5.54 -9.81
C GLN A 118 -1.74 -4.39 -9.32
N LYS A 119 -1.83 -3.95 -8.04
CA LYS A 119 -0.86 -3.00 -7.43
C LYS A 119 0.57 -3.56 -7.57
N LYS A 120 0.79 -4.80 -7.16
CA LYS A 120 2.09 -5.51 -7.23
C LYS A 120 2.64 -5.56 -8.67
N LYS A 121 1.83 -6.03 -9.63
CA LYS A 121 2.17 -6.03 -11.07
C LYS A 121 2.58 -4.65 -11.59
N TYR A 122 1.88 -3.58 -11.19
CA TYR A 122 2.26 -2.22 -11.59
C TYR A 122 3.55 -1.74 -10.90
N SER A 123 3.83 -2.19 -9.67
CA SER A 123 5.10 -1.92 -9.00
C SER A 123 6.27 -2.56 -9.75
N GLU A 124 6.16 -3.85 -10.09
CA GLU A 124 7.16 -4.58 -10.88
C GLU A 124 7.42 -3.92 -12.25
N GLN A 125 6.36 -3.41 -12.90
CA GLN A 125 6.47 -2.65 -14.15
C GLN A 125 7.22 -1.33 -13.98
N LEU A 126 6.95 -0.57 -12.91
CA LEU A 126 7.67 0.68 -12.62
C LEU A 126 9.17 0.42 -12.40
N THR A 127 9.52 -0.54 -11.53
CA THR A 127 10.93 -0.88 -11.26
C THR A 127 11.66 -1.33 -12.53
N LYS A 128 11.01 -2.13 -13.39
CA LYS A 128 11.59 -2.53 -14.69
C LYS A 128 11.76 -1.36 -15.65
N SER A 129 10.84 -0.41 -15.67
CA SER A 129 10.98 0.83 -16.44
C SER A 129 12.12 1.70 -15.93
N GLU A 130 12.29 1.83 -14.61
CA GLU A 130 13.40 2.56 -13.99
C GLU A 130 14.76 1.90 -14.31
N GLU A 131 14.82 0.56 -14.30
CA GLU A 131 15.99 -0.19 -14.75
C GLU A 131 16.33 0.12 -16.23
N PHE A 132 15.35 0.10 -17.13
CA PHE A 132 15.55 0.46 -18.54
C PHE A 132 15.99 1.93 -18.72
N ILE A 133 15.41 2.87 -17.96
CA ILE A 133 15.82 4.28 -17.97
C ILE A 133 17.29 4.41 -17.57
N SER A 134 17.73 3.71 -16.50
CA SER A 134 19.12 3.75 -16.05
C SER A 134 20.13 3.26 -17.10
N LYS A 135 19.69 2.34 -17.98
CA LYS A 135 20.46 1.79 -19.11
C LYS A 135 20.34 2.63 -20.40
N LYS A 136 19.51 3.68 -20.40
CA LYS A 136 19.10 4.48 -21.56
C LYS A 136 18.28 3.72 -22.62
N ASN A 137 17.67 2.61 -22.25
CA ASN A 137 16.71 1.83 -23.06
C ASN A 137 15.33 2.51 -23.03
N TYR A 138 15.26 3.73 -23.56
CA TYR A 138 14.10 4.61 -23.42
C TYR A 138 12.86 4.10 -24.18
N THR A 139 13.02 3.31 -25.24
CA THR A 139 11.92 2.73 -26.02
C THR A 139 11.16 1.69 -25.18
N GLU A 140 11.89 0.74 -24.60
CA GLU A 140 11.34 -0.34 -23.77
C GLU A 140 10.77 0.19 -22.45
N ALA A 141 11.38 1.23 -21.89
CA ALA A 141 10.80 1.95 -20.76
C ALA A 141 9.45 2.59 -21.12
N LYS A 142 9.38 3.34 -22.23
CA LYS A 142 8.14 3.99 -22.69
C LYS A 142 7.02 2.99 -22.99
N GLU A 143 7.30 1.87 -23.66
CA GLU A 143 6.28 0.87 -23.96
C GLU A 143 5.57 0.35 -22.69
N ILE A 144 6.35 0.06 -21.64
CA ILE A 144 5.80 -0.37 -20.35
C ILE A 144 5.05 0.78 -19.65
N LEU A 145 5.61 1.98 -19.65
CA LEU A 145 5.03 3.13 -18.95
C LEU A 145 3.75 3.64 -19.60
N ASP A 146 3.70 3.80 -20.93
CA ASP A 146 2.51 4.24 -21.65
C ASP A 146 1.37 3.23 -21.49
N LYS A 147 1.70 1.93 -21.49
CA LYS A 147 0.76 0.86 -21.16
C LYS A 147 0.24 0.99 -19.72
N LEU A 148 1.12 1.16 -18.74
CA LEU A 148 0.74 1.32 -17.33
C LEU A 148 -0.14 2.57 -17.14
N VAL A 149 0.22 3.70 -17.76
CA VAL A 149 -0.61 4.91 -17.79
C VAL A 149 -1.99 4.62 -18.38
N SER A 150 -2.09 3.83 -19.45
CA SER A 150 -3.39 3.44 -20.02
C SER A 150 -4.21 2.50 -19.12
N GLU A 151 -3.59 1.50 -18.47
CA GLU A 151 -4.27 0.52 -17.59
C GLU A 151 -4.71 1.13 -16.24
N THR A 152 -4.14 2.28 -15.83
CA THR A 152 -4.39 2.93 -14.52
C THR A 152 -5.15 4.25 -14.59
N LYS A 153 -5.32 4.85 -15.78
CA LYS A 153 -5.92 6.19 -15.95
C LYS A 153 -7.32 6.30 -15.34
N GLY A 154 -7.47 7.21 -14.37
CA GLY A 154 -8.76 7.51 -13.72
C GLY A 154 -9.21 6.48 -12.69
N ASN A 155 -8.44 5.42 -12.42
CA ASN A 155 -8.74 4.46 -11.36
C ASN A 155 -8.10 4.92 -10.05
N LYS A 156 -8.92 5.27 -9.05
CA LYS A 156 -8.47 5.75 -7.73
C LYS A 156 -7.48 4.79 -7.05
N ASN A 157 -7.70 3.48 -7.16
CA ASN A 157 -6.85 2.48 -6.52
C ASN A 157 -5.44 2.40 -7.13
N PHE A 158 -5.24 3.00 -8.31
CA PHE A 158 -3.97 3.00 -9.04
C PHE A 158 -3.47 4.41 -9.37
N GLU A 159 -4.03 5.45 -8.74
CA GLU A 159 -3.70 6.86 -9.05
C GLU A 159 -2.22 7.20 -8.80
N GLU A 160 -1.60 6.60 -7.77
CA GLU A 160 -0.17 6.73 -7.48
C GLU A 160 0.69 6.13 -8.60
N TYR A 161 0.35 4.92 -9.06
CA TYR A 161 1.06 4.24 -10.14
C TYR A 161 0.95 5.02 -11.46
N ASN A 162 -0.22 5.60 -11.74
CA ASN A 162 -0.43 6.48 -12.89
C ASN A 162 0.48 7.72 -12.81
N LYS A 163 0.54 8.40 -11.65
CA LYS A 163 1.39 9.58 -11.42
C LYS A 163 2.88 9.25 -11.57
N LYS A 164 3.35 8.14 -10.97
CA LYS A 164 4.74 7.67 -11.11
C LYS A 164 5.08 7.43 -12.58
N ALA A 165 4.24 6.72 -13.32
CA ALA A 165 4.51 6.40 -14.72
C ALA A 165 4.52 7.65 -15.63
N VAL A 166 3.56 8.58 -15.48
CA VAL A 166 3.56 9.86 -16.21
C VAL A 166 4.82 10.68 -15.91
N GLY A 167 5.28 10.70 -14.65
CA GLY A 167 6.52 11.35 -14.25
C GLY A 167 7.75 10.76 -14.94
N LEU A 168 7.85 9.43 -14.99
CA LEU A 168 8.95 8.74 -15.69
C LEU A 168 8.93 8.98 -17.21
N VAL A 169 7.76 8.97 -17.87
CA VAL A 169 7.64 9.32 -19.31
C VAL A 169 8.12 10.76 -19.56
N THR A 170 7.76 11.70 -18.68
CA THR A 170 8.20 13.10 -18.77
C THR A 170 9.72 13.21 -18.63
N LYS A 171 10.31 12.54 -17.63
CA LYS A 171 11.77 12.49 -17.40
C LYS A 171 12.54 11.96 -18.61
N ILE A 172 12.10 10.87 -19.22
CA ILE A 172 12.69 10.35 -20.46
C ILE A 172 12.64 11.42 -21.57
N GLY A 173 11.50 12.11 -21.71
CA GLY A 173 11.32 13.20 -22.67
C GLY A 173 12.16 14.46 -22.41
N GLU A 174 12.88 14.54 -21.28
CA GLU A 174 13.84 15.61 -20.95
C GLU A 174 15.29 15.12 -21.13
N GLU A 175 15.59 13.89 -20.73
CA GLU A 175 16.88 13.21 -21.00
C GLU A 175 17.14 13.04 -22.51
N GLU A 176 16.10 12.76 -23.30
CA GLU A 176 16.21 12.71 -24.77
C GLU A 176 16.44 14.07 -25.43
N LYS A 177 16.05 15.19 -24.79
CA LYS A 177 16.29 16.55 -25.32
C LYS A 177 17.70 17.02 -25.00
N THR A 178 18.15 16.80 -23.76
CA THR A 178 19.49 17.17 -23.30
C THR A 178 20.56 16.41 -24.09
N ALA A 179 20.43 15.09 -24.23
CA ALA A 179 21.36 14.27 -25.03
C ALA A 179 21.48 14.75 -26.50
N LYS A 180 20.39 15.21 -27.12
CA LYS A 180 20.39 15.77 -28.48
C LYS A 180 21.09 17.14 -28.56
N SER A 181 21.07 17.93 -27.49
CA SER A 181 21.78 19.22 -27.42
C SER A 181 23.29 19.05 -27.23
N GLU A 182 23.73 18.07 -26.44
CA GLU A 182 25.15 17.77 -26.22
C GLU A 182 25.84 17.29 -27.50
N THR A 183 25.16 16.47 -28.31
CA THR A 183 25.66 16.01 -29.62
C THR A 183 25.70 17.10 -30.71
N ALA A 184 25.13 18.28 -30.46
CA ALA A 184 25.08 19.39 -31.43
C ALA A 184 26.20 20.44 -31.23
N ALA A 185 27.06 20.30 -30.22
CA ALA A 185 28.16 21.23 -29.96
C ALA A 185 29.22 21.18 -31.10
N PRO A 186 29.52 22.29 -31.79
CA PRO A 186 30.41 22.28 -32.94
C PRO A 186 31.87 22.05 -32.54
N LYS A 187 32.54 21.10 -33.22
CA LYS A 187 33.98 20.90 -33.11
C LYS A 187 34.74 22.09 -33.72
N ALA A 188 35.05 23.09 -32.92
CA ALA A 188 35.92 24.20 -33.31
C ALA A 188 37.33 23.68 -33.62
N GLN A 189 37.66 23.52 -34.91
CA GLN A 189 39.00 23.19 -35.36
C GLN A 189 39.95 24.36 -35.05
N LYS A 190 41.13 24.05 -34.48
CA LYS A 190 42.24 24.99 -34.48
C LYS A 190 42.96 24.94 -35.83
N THR A 191 42.92 26.04 -36.57
CA THR A 191 43.84 26.35 -37.67
C THR A 191 44.31 27.79 -37.52
N ASP A 192 45.57 28.04 -37.83
CA ASP A 192 46.32 29.25 -37.43
C ASP A 192 46.66 30.15 -38.63
N ALA A 193 47.03 31.40 -38.34
CA ALA A 193 47.62 32.43 -39.21
C ALA A 193 46.85 32.89 -40.47
N GLY A 194 46.56 34.20 -40.54
CA GLY A 194 45.90 34.83 -41.70
C GLY A 194 45.68 36.34 -41.57
N THR A 195 46.76 37.13 -41.61
CA THR A 195 46.77 38.58 -41.31
C THR A 195 46.12 39.46 -42.38
N SER A 196 45.17 40.36 -42.01
CA SER A 196 45.24 41.81 -42.33
C SER A 196 44.08 42.70 -41.81
N GLN A 197 44.47 43.95 -41.53
CA GLN A 197 43.77 45.21 -41.26
C GLN A 197 42.50 45.48 -42.11
N LYS A 198 41.58 46.43 -41.81
CA LYS A 198 41.47 47.60 -40.90
C LYS A 198 39.94 47.92 -40.76
N VAL A 199 39.35 48.54 -39.72
CA VAL A 199 39.34 50.00 -39.37
C VAL A 199 38.60 50.20 -38.02
N GLU A 200 39.15 51.08 -37.18
CA GLU A 200 38.54 51.75 -36.00
C GLU A 200 38.42 53.28 -36.31
N PRO A 201 37.81 54.17 -35.49
CA PRO A 201 37.35 54.04 -34.08
C PRO A 201 35.82 54.36 -33.96
N GLU A 202 35.16 54.76 -32.86
CA GLU A 202 35.61 55.23 -31.53
C GLU A 202 34.61 54.91 -30.37
N LYS A 203 34.20 55.90 -29.57
CA LYS A 203 33.65 55.79 -28.19
C LYS A 203 32.38 56.63 -28.01
N ASN A 204 31.50 56.19 -27.08
CA ASN A 204 31.22 56.88 -25.81
C ASN A 204 30.23 56.02 -24.98
N GLN A 205 30.37 55.68 -23.69
CA GLN A 205 31.04 56.22 -22.48
C GLN A 205 30.05 56.85 -21.47
N LYS A 206 29.66 56.06 -20.46
CA LYS A 206 29.43 56.38 -19.03
C LYS A 206 29.06 55.05 -18.33
N VAL A 207 29.69 54.53 -17.27
CA VAL A 207 30.24 55.09 -16.00
C VAL A 207 29.15 55.42 -14.96
N ALA A 208 28.98 54.51 -13.98
CA ALA A 208 28.82 54.81 -12.54
C ALA A 208 28.76 53.51 -11.68
N THR A 209 29.71 53.35 -10.75
CA THR A 209 29.60 52.88 -9.34
C THR A 209 28.30 52.18 -8.86
N GLU A 210 28.24 51.14 -8.01
CA GLU A 210 29.20 50.31 -7.20
C GLU A 210 28.37 49.13 -6.56
N LYS A 211 28.74 48.27 -5.58
CA LYS A 211 29.87 48.15 -4.62
C LYS A 211 30.10 46.69 -4.12
N ASN A 212 31.14 46.56 -3.29
CA ASN A 212 31.59 45.50 -2.34
C ASN A 212 30.51 44.94 -1.36
N GLN A 213 30.63 43.81 -0.61
CA GLN A 213 31.60 42.67 -0.39
C GLN A 213 30.90 41.63 0.55
N LYS A 214 31.40 40.51 1.13
CA LYS A 214 32.66 39.70 1.30
C LYS A 214 32.17 38.23 1.55
N VAL A 215 32.65 37.12 0.97
CA VAL A 215 33.91 36.32 1.08
C VAL A 215 34.23 35.70 2.48
N GLU A 216 34.63 34.41 2.47
CA GLU A 216 35.10 33.51 3.57
C GLU A 216 34.06 32.95 4.57
N ALA A 217 34.27 31.80 5.26
CA ALA A 217 34.90 30.48 4.98
C ALA A 217 35.13 29.73 6.32
N GLU A 218 35.39 28.40 6.28
CA GLU A 218 35.86 27.53 7.40
C GLU A 218 34.87 27.32 8.59
N LYS A 219 34.90 26.23 9.40
CA LYS A 219 35.47 24.86 9.32
C LYS A 219 34.93 23.97 10.47
N ASN A 220 35.03 22.64 10.32
CA ASN A 220 34.61 21.54 11.22
C ASN A 220 34.79 21.73 12.75
N GLN A 221 33.88 21.12 13.54
CA GLN A 221 34.27 20.21 14.63
C GLN A 221 33.23 19.12 14.98
N LYS A 222 33.45 18.38 16.08
CA LYS A 222 33.03 16.99 16.40
C LYS A 222 32.86 16.85 17.93
N VAL A 223 32.07 15.91 18.48
CA VAL A 223 32.33 15.13 19.75
C VAL A 223 31.13 14.28 20.24
N ALA A 224 31.44 13.14 20.91
CA ALA A 224 30.65 12.24 21.81
C ALA A 224 29.28 11.65 21.33
N THR A 225 28.84 10.40 21.57
CA THR A 225 29.13 9.25 22.48
C THR A 225 28.48 9.21 23.87
N GLU A 226 27.66 8.18 24.12
CA GLU A 226 27.37 7.61 25.46
C GLU A 226 27.06 6.09 25.38
N LYS A 227 26.98 5.38 26.52
CA LYS A 227 26.76 3.90 26.63
C LYS A 227 25.72 3.58 27.71
N ASN A 228 24.86 2.57 27.58
CA ASN A 228 24.99 1.15 28.00
C ASN A 228 23.57 0.51 27.85
N GLN A 229 23.26 -0.79 27.98
CA GLN A 229 23.64 -1.79 29.01
C GLN A 229 23.32 -3.25 28.54
N LYS A 230 23.72 -4.27 29.33
CA LYS A 230 23.64 -5.73 29.02
C LYS A 230 22.39 -6.44 29.59
N THR A 231 22.00 -7.58 28.97
CA THR A 231 22.05 -8.93 29.62
C THR A 231 21.99 -10.08 28.58
N ASP A 232 22.56 -11.24 28.95
CA ASP A 232 22.81 -12.47 28.16
C ASP A 232 21.93 -13.65 28.69
N PRO A 233 22.09 -14.95 28.32
CA PRO A 233 22.21 -15.63 27.01
C PRO A 233 21.31 -16.91 26.86
N GLU A 234 21.26 -17.57 25.67
CA GLU A 234 21.42 -19.05 25.60
C GLU A 234 21.83 -19.62 24.20
N ASN A 235 22.42 -20.82 24.25
CA ASN A 235 22.91 -21.75 23.19
C ASN A 235 22.03 -21.93 21.92
N ASN A 236 22.50 -22.41 20.75
CA ASN A 236 23.80 -22.84 20.16
C ASN A 236 23.57 -22.86 18.61
N GLN A 237 24.46 -22.63 17.65
CA GLN A 237 25.79 -23.22 17.39
C GLN A 237 26.69 -22.28 16.55
N GLU A 238 28.00 -22.51 16.60
CA GLU A 238 29.05 -21.80 15.87
C GLU A 238 29.71 -22.69 14.79
N VAL A 239 29.92 -22.18 13.57
CA VAL A 239 30.90 -22.71 12.60
C VAL A 239 31.60 -21.57 11.84
N GLU A 240 32.86 -21.38 12.20
CA GLU A 240 34.02 -20.80 11.50
C GLU A 240 33.95 -19.50 10.66
N THR A 241 35.03 -18.71 10.84
CA THR A 241 35.28 -17.40 10.25
C THR A 241 35.93 -17.46 8.86
N GLY A 242 35.47 -16.61 7.94
CA GLY A 242 36.22 -16.17 6.76
C GLY A 242 36.26 -14.64 6.69
N LYS A 243 37.46 -14.03 6.70
CA LYS A 243 37.60 -12.57 6.58
C LYS A 243 37.36 -12.13 5.13
N ASN A 244 36.13 -11.73 4.80
CA ASN A 244 35.84 -11.00 3.57
C ASN A 244 34.69 -10.01 3.81
N GLN A 245 34.79 -8.80 3.25
CA GLN A 245 34.06 -7.64 3.79
C GLN A 245 32.58 -7.56 3.36
N ASP A 246 32.19 -8.32 2.34
CA ASP A 246 30.83 -8.32 1.77
C ASP A 246 30.01 -9.61 1.96
N ALA A 247 30.36 -10.44 2.94
CA ALA A 247 29.51 -11.57 3.32
C ALA A 247 28.08 -11.12 3.71
N PHE A 248 27.06 -11.82 3.21
CA PHE A 248 25.66 -11.60 3.59
C PHE A 248 25.32 -12.33 4.89
N THR A 249 25.25 -11.57 5.98
CA THR A 249 24.98 -12.03 7.35
C THR A 249 23.54 -11.75 7.77
N PHE A 250 23.06 -12.45 8.80
CA PHE A 250 21.77 -12.16 9.44
C PHE A 250 21.69 -10.72 9.98
N GLU A 251 22.82 -10.14 10.43
CA GLU A 251 22.87 -8.73 10.82
C GLU A 251 22.56 -7.77 9.67
N LYS A 252 23.22 -7.93 8.51
CA LYS A 252 22.90 -7.13 7.30
C LYS A 252 21.42 -7.31 6.89
N ALA A 253 20.88 -8.52 7.03
CA ALA A 253 19.48 -8.80 6.71
C ALA A 253 18.48 -8.08 7.63
N LYS A 254 18.80 -7.92 8.92
CA LYS A 254 18.01 -7.08 9.85
C LYS A 254 18.14 -5.59 9.54
N GLU A 255 19.32 -5.13 9.12
CA GLU A 255 19.52 -3.73 8.68
C GLU A 255 18.65 -3.39 7.47
N TYR A 256 18.50 -4.29 6.49
CA TYR A 256 17.57 -4.06 5.37
C TYR A 256 16.12 -3.85 5.84
N ILE A 257 15.59 -4.72 6.71
CA ILE A 257 14.24 -4.56 7.28
C ILE A 257 14.13 -3.24 8.06
N LYS A 258 15.12 -2.90 8.90
CA LYS A 258 15.10 -1.66 9.69
C LYS A 258 15.13 -0.41 8.81
N ASN A 259 15.85 -0.42 7.70
CA ASN A 259 15.95 0.71 6.78
C ASN A 259 14.69 0.91 5.94
N GLU A 260 14.03 -0.17 5.53
CA GLU A 260 12.79 -0.14 4.74
C GLU A 260 11.61 0.36 5.59
N TYR A 261 11.30 -0.36 6.69
CA TYR A 261 10.11 -0.12 7.50
C TYR A 261 10.29 0.98 8.56
N LYS A 262 11.53 1.27 8.97
CA LYS A 262 11.90 2.34 9.94
C LYS A 262 11.31 2.18 11.35
N GLU A 263 10.81 0.99 11.67
CA GLU A 263 10.39 0.60 13.02
C GLU A 263 11.48 -0.20 13.77
N GLU A 264 11.25 -0.45 15.06
CA GLU A 264 12.08 -1.36 15.86
C GLU A 264 11.34 -2.67 16.13
N TYR A 265 11.96 -3.78 15.71
CA TYR A 265 11.44 -5.13 15.85
C TYR A 265 12.39 -6.02 16.67
N ASP A 266 11.82 -6.99 17.37
CA ASP A 266 12.53 -8.22 17.74
C ASP A 266 12.62 -9.12 16.50
N TYR A 267 13.82 -9.60 16.18
CA TYR A 267 14.10 -10.40 14.98
C TYR A 267 14.44 -11.85 15.35
N THR A 268 13.71 -12.82 14.79
CA THR A 268 13.99 -14.26 14.93
C THR A 268 14.34 -14.84 13.57
N LEU A 269 15.51 -15.48 13.45
CA LEU A 269 15.86 -16.26 12.26
C LEU A 269 15.07 -17.57 12.27
N GLU A 270 14.28 -17.83 11.23
CA GLU A 270 13.53 -19.09 11.07
C GLU A 270 14.26 -20.09 10.16
N ASN A 271 14.87 -19.60 9.07
CA ASN A 271 15.50 -20.46 8.06
C ASN A 271 16.54 -19.70 7.23
N THR A 272 17.49 -20.42 6.62
CA THR A 272 18.42 -19.89 5.62
C THR A 272 18.33 -20.76 4.37
N GLN A 273 18.08 -20.16 3.21
CA GLN A 273 17.75 -20.87 1.97
C GLN A 273 18.38 -20.19 0.74
N VAL A 274 18.28 -20.84 -0.41
CA VAL A 274 18.68 -20.29 -1.72
C VAL A 274 17.52 -20.43 -2.70
N GLU A 275 17.16 -19.35 -3.37
CA GLU A 275 16.04 -19.29 -4.32
C GLU A 275 16.45 -18.47 -5.54
N ASN A 276 16.23 -19.02 -6.74
CA ASN A 276 16.72 -18.46 -8.01
C ASN A 276 18.23 -18.12 -8.02
N GLY A 277 19.02 -18.90 -7.27
CA GLY A 277 20.47 -18.73 -7.14
C GLY A 277 20.91 -17.67 -6.13
N LYS A 278 19.98 -16.94 -5.50
CA LYS A 278 20.27 -15.95 -4.45
C LYS A 278 20.03 -16.54 -3.06
N LYS A 279 20.93 -16.31 -2.12
CA LYS A 279 20.75 -16.64 -0.70
C LYS A 279 19.73 -15.69 -0.06
N TYR A 280 18.87 -16.23 0.79
CA TYR A 280 18.00 -15.44 1.67
C TYR A 280 17.93 -16.01 3.10
N TYR A 281 17.60 -15.14 4.05
CA TYR A 281 17.18 -15.50 5.39
C TYR A 281 15.67 -15.33 5.52
N GLN A 282 14.97 -16.30 6.10
CA GLN A 282 13.58 -16.16 6.52
C GLN A 282 13.58 -15.64 7.96
N ILE A 283 13.05 -14.43 8.16
CA ILE A 283 13.13 -13.69 9.42
C ILE A 283 11.72 -13.36 9.90
N ARG A 284 11.34 -13.84 11.08
CA ARG A 284 10.14 -13.38 11.77
C ARG A 284 10.45 -12.10 12.55
N VAL A 285 9.61 -11.08 12.37
CA VAL A 285 9.64 -9.85 13.17
C VAL A 285 8.53 -9.85 14.22
N ARG A 286 8.74 -9.13 15.32
CA ARG A 286 7.69 -8.70 16.25
C ARG A 286 7.90 -7.25 16.67
N THR A 287 6.86 -6.42 16.71
CA THR A 287 6.98 -5.07 17.28
C THR A 287 7.18 -5.13 18.78
N THR A 288 8.18 -4.38 19.29
CA THR A 288 8.53 -4.35 20.72
C THR A 288 7.49 -3.63 21.59
N TYR A 289 6.63 -2.81 20.98
CA TYR A 289 5.56 -2.07 21.68
C TYR A 289 4.27 -2.91 21.82
N LYS A 290 3.56 -2.71 22.94
CA LYS A 290 2.24 -3.30 23.17
C LYS A 290 1.16 -2.43 22.53
N ILE A 291 0.25 -3.05 21.78
CA ILE A 291 -0.97 -2.39 21.30
C ILE A 291 -1.99 -2.42 22.42
N GLU A 292 -2.45 -1.25 22.87
CA GLU A 292 -3.40 -1.13 23.97
C GLU A 292 -4.74 -1.79 23.62
N GLY A 293 -5.25 -2.66 24.50
CA GLY A 293 -6.44 -3.49 24.25
C GLY A 293 -6.19 -4.81 23.50
N ALA A 294 -4.99 -5.07 22.97
CA ALA A 294 -4.66 -6.34 22.32
C ALA A 294 -4.04 -7.35 23.31
N ALA A 295 -4.53 -8.60 23.29
CA ALA A 295 -4.00 -9.70 24.09
C ALA A 295 -2.76 -10.36 23.45
N GLY A 296 -1.70 -9.57 23.19
CA GLY A 296 -0.46 -10.09 22.57
C GLY A 296 0.64 -9.05 22.35
N SER A 297 1.83 -9.53 22.00
CA SER A 297 3.00 -8.71 21.65
C SER A 297 2.94 -8.21 20.21
N GLY A 298 2.01 -7.29 19.94
CA GLY A 298 1.99 -6.43 18.75
C GLY A 298 1.91 -7.14 17.38
N PHE A 299 2.38 -6.47 16.33
CA PHE A 299 2.43 -7.01 14.98
C PHE A 299 3.51 -8.10 14.89
N THR A 300 3.20 -9.19 14.19
CA THR A 300 4.13 -10.28 13.87
C THR A 300 4.06 -10.56 12.37
N GLY A 301 5.16 -10.37 11.66
CA GLY A 301 5.31 -10.68 10.23
C GLY A 301 6.47 -11.65 9.98
N VAL A 302 6.55 -12.19 8.77
CA VAL A 302 7.69 -13.02 8.33
C VAL A 302 8.18 -12.48 6.99
N PHE A 303 9.50 -12.33 6.83
CA PHE A 303 10.12 -11.81 5.61
C PHE A 303 11.16 -12.80 5.07
N LYS A 304 11.20 -12.98 3.74
CA LYS A 304 12.44 -13.39 3.06
C LYS A 304 13.28 -12.14 2.83
N VAL A 305 14.52 -12.14 3.30
CA VAL A 305 15.50 -11.07 3.01
C VAL A 305 16.66 -11.67 2.22
N PHE A 306 16.83 -11.20 0.99
CA PHE A 306 17.84 -11.69 0.04
C PHE A 306 19.16 -10.93 0.15
N GLU A 307 20.24 -11.54 -0.35
CA GLU A 307 21.60 -10.99 -0.26
C GLU A 307 21.87 -9.71 -1.08
N ASP A 308 20.94 -9.34 -1.96
CA ASP A 308 20.94 -8.06 -2.70
C ASP A 308 20.12 -6.95 -2.02
N GLY A 309 19.53 -7.23 -0.86
CA GLY A 309 18.66 -6.31 -0.13
C GLY A 309 17.17 -6.43 -0.46
N THR A 310 16.75 -7.32 -1.37
CA THR A 310 15.32 -7.55 -1.65
C THR A 310 14.62 -8.10 -0.41
N ILE A 311 13.47 -7.53 -0.05
CA ILE A 311 12.60 -8.01 1.03
C ILE A 311 11.27 -8.47 0.43
N VAL A 312 10.77 -9.63 0.87
CA VAL A 312 9.45 -10.16 0.48
C VAL A 312 8.71 -10.63 1.73
N GLU A 313 7.54 -10.05 2.01
CA GLU A 313 6.67 -10.50 3.10
C GLU A 313 6.03 -11.86 2.78
N VAL A 314 6.01 -12.74 3.77
CA VAL A 314 5.44 -14.09 3.71
C VAL A 314 4.27 -14.12 4.69
N HIS A 315 3.07 -14.39 4.15
CA HIS A 315 1.83 -14.57 4.90
C HIS A 315 1.61 -16.06 5.23
#